data_AF-A0A950DJ74-F1
#
_entry.id   AF-A0A950DJ74-F1
#
_cell.length_a   1.000
_cell.length_b   1.000
_cell.length_c   1.000
_cell.angle_alpha   90.00
_cell.angle_beta   90.00
_cell.angle_gamma   90.00
#
_symmetry.space_group_name_H-M   'P 1'
#
loop_
_entity.id
_entity.type
_entity.pdbx_description
1 polymer ?
#
loop_
_entity_poly.entity_id
_entity_poly.type
_entity_poly.pdbx_seq_one_letter_code
_entity_poly.pdbx_strand_id
1 'polypeptide(L)'
;MNTGTVKWFNARKGYGFIKPVDGGLDVYVNITAVARTGLAELKEGQKINFDTVADKRTGEIFAENLSLPAMPMGMTRVASESETKAGPLLRPAVRKPPWFGGSPRAA
;
A
#
# COMPACT_ATOMS: atom_id res chain seq x y z
N MET A 1 -18.01 3.38 17.29
CA MET A 1 -17.03 3.57 16.19
C MET A 1 -15.88 4.42 16.68
N ASN A 2 -14.76 3.75 16.92
CA ASN A 2 -13.48 4.34 17.27
C ASN A 2 -12.58 4.36 16.02
N THR A 3 -11.59 5.25 16.04
CA THR A 3 -10.57 5.32 14.99
C THR A 3 -9.21 5.04 15.59
N GLY A 4 -8.33 4.42 14.82
CA GLY A 4 -6.97 4.20 15.26
C GLY A 4 -6.05 3.77 14.14
N THR A 5 -4.79 3.59 14.52
CA THR A 5 -3.71 3.25 13.61
C THR A 5 -3.25 1.85 13.92
N VAL A 6 -3.20 0.99 12.90
CA VAL A 6 -2.69 -0.38 13.06
C VAL A 6 -1.23 -0.29 13.48
N LYS A 7 -0.91 -0.77 14.68
CA LYS A 7 0.46 -0.77 15.18
C LYS A 7 1.26 -1.86 14.49
N TRP A 8 0.69 -3.06 14.47
CA TRP A 8 1.21 -4.21 13.77
C TRP A 8 0.11 -5.24 13.54
N PHE A 9 0.21 -5.99 12.46
CA PHE A 9 -0.71 -7.10 12.16
C PHE A 9 0.05 -8.24 11.52
N ASN A 10 -0.17 -9.46 12.01
CA ASN A 10 0.45 -10.64 11.46
C ASN A 10 -0.61 -11.53 10.81
N ALA A 11 -0.73 -11.46 9.49
CA ALA A 11 -1.68 -12.26 8.71
C ALA A 11 -1.44 -13.78 8.86
N ARG A 12 -0.18 -14.22 9.04
CA ARG A 12 0.13 -15.65 9.24
C ARG A 12 -0.35 -16.17 10.58
N LYS A 13 -0.17 -15.37 11.64
CA LYS A 13 -0.66 -15.73 12.98
C LYS A 13 -2.15 -15.41 13.17
N GLY A 14 -2.70 -14.54 12.35
CA GLY A 14 -4.11 -14.17 12.39
C GLY A 14 -4.49 -13.22 13.53
N TYR A 15 -3.56 -12.41 14.03
CA TYR A 15 -3.86 -11.42 15.06
C TYR A 15 -2.94 -10.19 14.96
N GLY A 16 -3.34 -9.12 15.63
CA GLY A 16 -2.56 -7.88 15.68
C GLY A 16 -3.05 -6.95 16.78
N PHE A 17 -2.48 -5.74 16.78
CA PHE A 17 -2.86 -4.69 17.71
C PHE A 17 -3.05 -3.36 16.99
N ILE A 18 -4.07 -2.64 17.43
CA ILE A 18 -4.42 -1.32 16.90
C ILE A 18 -4.25 -0.31 18.03
N LYS A 19 -3.58 0.79 17.73
CA LYS A 19 -3.44 1.92 18.64
C LYS A 19 -4.60 2.90 18.40
N PRO A 20 -5.56 3.03 19.33
CA PRO A 20 -6.62 4.03 19.20
C PRO A 20 -6.04 5.45 19.16
N VAL A 21 -6.68 6.34 18.39
CA VAL A 21 -6.28 7.75 18.34
C VAL A 21 -6.51 8.48 19.66
N ASP A 22 -7.44 7.97 20.47
CA ASP A 22 -7.80 8.45 21.80
C ASP A 22 -6.66 8.29 22.82
N GLY A 23 -5.58 7.56 22.46
CA GLY A 23 -4.44 7.34 23.35
C GLY A 23 -4.69 6.31 24.45
N GLY A 24 -5.81 5.59 24.38
CA GLY A 24 -6.14 4.48 25.26
C GLY A 24 -5.29 3.23 25.05
N LEU A 25 -5.68 2.14 25.71
CA LEU A 25 -5.00 0.85 25.64
C LEU A 25 -4.96 0.30 24.20
N ASP A 26 -3.89 -0.42 23.87
CA ASP A 26 -3.76 -1.14 22.60
C ASP A 26 -4.89 -2.16 22.48
N VAL A 27 -5.65 -2.09 21.38
CA VAL A 27 -6.83 -2.94 21.17
C VAL A 27 -6.44 -4.19 20.41
N TYR A 28 -6.81 -5.35 20.95
CA TYR A 28 -6.54 -6.64 20.32
C TYR A 28 -7.45 -6.86 19.12
N VAL A 29 -6.89 -7.28 17.98
CA VAL A 29 -7.66 -7.62 16.77
C VAL A 29 -7.37 -9.04 16.31
N ASN A 30 -8.44 -9.77 15.98
CA ASN A 30 -8.39 -11.13 15.46
C ASN A 30 -8.70 -11.14 13.95
N ILE A 31 -8.03 -11.99 13.18
CA ILE A 31 -8.27 -12.20 11.74
C ILE A 31 -9.73 -12.56 11.43
N THR A 32 -10.43 -13.22 12.35
CA THR A 32 -11.86 -13.52 12.20
C THR A 32 -12.69 -12.25 12.09
N ALA A 33 -12.37 -11.21 12.87
CA ALA A 33 -13.04 -9.92 12.77
C ALA A 33 -12.70 -9.21 11.45
N VAL A 34 -11.43 -9.29 11.01
CA VAL A 34 -10.95 -8.72 9.74
C VAL A 34 -11.63 -9.41 8.54
N ALA A 35 -11.68 -10.75 8.55
CA ALA A 35 -12.27 -11.56 7.48
C ALA A 35 -13.79 -11.33 7.36
N ARG A 36 -14.49 -11.09 8.47
CA ARG A 36 -15.94 -10.74 8.46
C ARG A 36 -16.22 -9.45 7.71
N THR A 37 -15.24 -8.55 7.61
CA THR A 37 -15.36 -7.27 6.90
C THR A 37 -14.97 -7.37 5.42
N GLY A 38 -14.56 -8.56 4.96
CA GLY A 38 -14.08 -8.79 3.59
C GLY A 38 -12.66 -8.31 3.34
N LEU A 39 -11.91 -7.98 4.39
CA LEU A 39 -10.50 -7.60 4.30
C LEU A 39 -9.63 -8.85 4.48
N ALA A 40 -8.59 -9.00 3.65
CA ALA A 40 -7.63 -10.10 3.77
C ALA A 40 -6.62 -9.86 4.90
N GLU A 41 -6.19 -8.61 5.08
CA GLU A 41 -5.17 -8.22 6.05
C GLU A 41 -5.23 -6.72 6.36
N LEU A 42 -4.63 -6.33 7.48
CA LEU A 42 -4.44 -4.94 7.88
C LEU A 42 -2.98 -4.54 7.64
N LYS A 43 -2.76 -3.36 7.05
CA LYS A 43 -1.41 -2.80 6.88
C LYS A 43 -0.97 -2.03 8.12
N GLU A 44 0.28 -2.21 8.52
CA GLU A 44 0.90 -1.45 9.60
C GLU A 44 0.95 0.05 9.26
N GLY A 45 0.66 0.92 10.22
CA GLY A 45 0.56 2.36 10.03
C GLY A 45 -0.72 2.85 9.32
N GLN A 46 -1.60 1.93 8.92
CA GLN A 46 -2.86 2.30 8.27
C GLN A 46 -3.88 2.78 9.31
N LYS A 47 -4.58 3.88 8.99
CA LYS A 47 -5.73 4.35 9.78
C LYS A 47 -6.96 3.53 9.41
N ILE A 48 -7.65 3.01 10.41
CA ILE A 48 -8.88 2.23 10.27
C ILE A 48 -9.92 2.67 11.30
N ASN A 49 -11.20 2.52 10.96
CA ASN A 49 -12.30 2.57 11.91
C ASN A 49 -12.55 1.15 12.47
N PHE A 50 -12.85 1.06 13.74
CA PHE A 50 -13.17 -0.19 14.43
C PHE A 50 -14.08 0.10 15.62
N ASP A 51 -14.78 -0.91 16.11
CA ASP A 51 -15.52 -0.82 17.37
C ASP A 51 -14.80 -1.59 18.46
N THR A 52 -14.61 -0.96 19.62
CA THR A 52 -14.08 -1.63 20.81
C THR A 52 -15.20 -2.28 21.58
N VAL A 53 -15.12 -3.59 21.75
CA VAL A 53 -16.05 -4.35 22.59
C VAL A 53 -15.25 -4.89 23.77
N ALA A 54 -15.74 -4.61 24.98
CA ALA A 54 -15.19 -5.18 26.19
C ALA A 54 -15.89 -6.51 26.49
N ASP A 55 -15.10 -7.58 26.64
CA ASP A 55 -15.63 -8.86 27.08
C ASP A 55 -16.16 -8.74 28.51
N LYS A 56 -17.42 -9.09 28.76
CA LYS A 56 -17.96 -9.06 30.13
C LYS A 56 -17.41 -10.19 31.00
N ARG A 57 -16.83 -11.23 30.39
CA ARG A 57 -16.34 -12.43 31.07
C ARG A 57 -14.85 -12.36 31.36
N THR A 58 -14.05 -11.84 30.44
CA THR A 58 -12.58 -11.68 30.63
C THR A 58 -12.15 -10.24 30.93
N GLY A 59 -12.99 -9.24 30.67
CA GLY A 59 -12.64 -7.82 30.82
C GLY A 59 -11.69 -7.31 29.72
N GLU A 60 -11.38 -8.12 28.72
CA GLU A 60 -10.47 -7.75 27.64
C GLU A 60 -11.18 -6.91 26.57
N ILE A 61 -10.46 -5.95 26.00
CA ILE A 61 -10.97 -5.10 24.92
C ILE A 61 -10.50 -5.66 23.58
N PHE A 62 -11.45 -5.97 22.71
CA PHE A 62 -11.18 -6.44 21.35
C PHE A 62 -11.85 -5.56 20.30
N ALA A 63 -11.25 -5.52 19.10
CA ALA A 63 -11.76 -4.80 17.95
C ALA A 63 -12.74 -5.67 17.15
N GLU A 64 -13.93 -5.15 16.90
CA GLU A 64 -14.92 -5.69 15.97
C GLU A 64 -15.25 -4.66 14.87
N ASN A 65 -15.93 -5.12 13.82
CA ASN A 65 -16.47 -4.29 12.74
C ASN A 65 -15.45 -3.29 12.15
N LEU A 66 -14.34 -3.82 11.66
CA LEU A 66 -13.27 -3.03 11.05
C LEU A 66 -13.73 -2.45 9.70
N SER A 67 -13.46 -1.18 9.47
CA SER A 67 -13.74 -0.52 8.20
C SER A 67 -12.60 0.41 7.84
N LEU A 68 -12.28 0.47 6.55
CA LEU A 68 -11.36 1.50 6.07
C LEU A 68 -12.10 2.84 6.18
N PRO A 69 -11.54 3.87 6.85
CA PRO A 69 -12.09 5.21 6.74
C PRO A 69 -12.10 5.50 5.25
N ALA A 70 -13.28 5.81 4.73
CA ALA A 70 -13.46 6.18 3.34
C ALA A 70 -12.63 7.45 3.10
N MET A 71 -11.35 7.28 2.78
CA MET A 71 -10.52 8.34 2.26
C MET A 71 -11.12 8.70 0.89
N PRO A 72 -11.28 9.99 0.58
CA PRO A 72 -11.77 10.39 -0.73
C PRO A 72 -10.86 9.76 -1.78
N MET A 73 -11.48 8.94 -2.64
CA MET A 73 -10.91 8.29 -3.81
C MET A 73 -9.91 9.22 -4.53
N GLY A 74 -8.62 8.99 -4.29
CA GLY A 74 -7.53 9.78 -4.88
C GLY A 74 -6.17 9.07 -4.90
N MET A 75 -6.06 7.87 -4.35
CA MET A 75 -4.87 7.02 -4.52
C MET A 75 -5.19 5.88 -5.48
N THR A 76 -5.34 6.20 -6.76
CA THR A 76 -5.08 5.22 -7.80
C THR A 76 -3.57 5.15 -8.03
N ARG A 77 -3.08 3.90 -8.05
CA ARG A 77 -1.74 3.46 -8.50
C ARG A 77 -0.60 3.65 -7.49
N VAL A 78 -0.27 2.56 -6.81
CA VAL A 78 1.01 1.87 -7.05
C VAL A 78 0.75 0.36 -6.92
N ALA A 79 0.17 -0.23 -7.96
CA ALA A 79 0.52 -1.60 -8.24
C ALA A 79 2.04 -1.59 -8.44
N SER A 80 2.72 -2.39 -7.64
CA SER A 80 4.15 -2.69 -7.76
C SER A 80 4.43 -3.22 -9.16
N GLU A 81 4.62 -2.32 -10.11
CA GLU A 81 5.18 -2.64 -11.41
C GLU A 81 6.68 -2.76 -11.19
N SER A 82 7.13 -4.01 -11.09
CA SER A 82 8.54 -4.36 -11.18
C SER A 82 9.05 -3.94 -12.56
N GLU A 83 9.44 -2.67 -12.68
CA GLU A 83 10.18 -2.12 -13.80
C GLU A 83 11.54 -2.82 -13.87
N THR A 84 11.55 -3.93 -14.60
CA THR A 84 12.80 -4.56 -15.03
C THR A 84 13.35 -3.71 -16.16
N LYS A 85 14.18 -2.72 -15.79
CA LYS A 85 15.24 -2.07 -16.56
C LYS A 85 15.33 -2.46 -18.04
N ALA A 86 14.63 -1.72 -18.91
CA ALA A 86 14.89 -1.71 -20.35
C ALA A 86 14.95 -0.25 -20.81
N GLY A 87 16.12 0.37 -20.72
CA GLY A 87 16.36 1.71 -21.24
C GLY A 87 16.50 1.68 -22.77
N PRO A 88 15.70 2.43 -23.55
CA PRO A 88 15.88 2.55 -24.98
C PRO A 88 16.53 3.90 -25.29
N LEU A 89 17.81 3.92 -25.63
CA LEU A 89 18.37 5.06 -26.36
C LEU A 89 18.30 4.78 -27.85
N LEU A 90 17.14 5.12 -28.41
CA LEU A 90 16.98 5.37 -29.83
C LEU A 90 18.03 6.38 -30.30
N ARG A 91 18.86 5.98 -31.26
CA ARG A 91 19.61 6.92 -32.09
C ARG A 91 18.65 7.44 -33.16
N PRO A 92 18.44 8.77 -33.29
CA PRO A 92 17.59 9.29 -34.36
C PRO A 92 18.30 9.14 -35.70
N ALA A 93 17.66 8.44 -36.63
CA ALA A 93 18.03 8.39 -38.03
C ALA A 93 17.87 9.78 -38.67
N VAL A 94 18.97 10.52 -38.77
CA VAL A 94 19.05 11.74 -39.59
C VAL A 94 19.35 11.33 -41.03
N ARG A 95 18.36 11.56 -41.88
CA ARG A 95 18.38 11.37 -43.33
C ARG A 95 19.26 12.47 -43.96
N LYS A 96 20.19 12.07 -44.84
CA LYS A 96 20.94 12.89 -45.84
C LYS A 96 19.98 13.72 -46.72
N PRO A 97 20.37 14.81 -47.45
CA PRO A 97 21.37 14.80 -48.54
C PRO A 97 21.96 16.21 -48.90
N PRO A 98 22.29 16.56 -50.16
CA PRO A 98 23.33 16.10 -51.10
C PRO A 98 24.33 17.24 -51.49
N TRP A 99 25.31 16.97 -52.37
CA TRP A 99 26.24 17.92 -53.05
C TRP A 99 27.57 18.28 -52.35
N PHE A 100 28.64 18.36 -53.15
CA PHE A 100 30.09 18.49 -52.85
C PHE A 100 30.80 17.15 -52.56
N GLY A 101 31.48 16.47 -53.51
CA GLY A 101 32.03 16.92 -54.79
C GLY A 101 33.45 17.48 -54.64
N GLY A 102 34.46 16.62 -54.88
CA GLY A 102 35.81 17.04 -55.29
C GLY A 102 36.96 16.75 -54.32
N SER A 103 37.73 15.69 -54.57
CA SER A 103 39.02 15.79 -55.28
C SER A 103 39.87 14.51 -55.15
N PRO A 104 40.58 14.11 -56.22
CA PRO A 104 41.46 12.94 -56.25
C PRO A 104 42.84 13.31 -55.72
N ARG A 105 43.54 12.38 -55.07
CA ARG A 105 44.97 12.53 -54.80
C ARG A 105 45.74 11.31 -55.25
N ALA A 106 46.42 11.51 -56.37
CA ALA A 106 47.60 10.77 -56.76
C ALA A 106 48.70 10.93 -55.71
N ALA A 107 49.38 9.82 -55.42
CA ALA A 107 50.82 9.74 -55.13
C ALA A 107 51.22 8.27 -55.23
#